data_AF-A0A1A8P210-F1
#
_entry.id   AF-A0A1A8P210-F1
#
_cell.length_a   1.000
_cell.length_b   1.000
_cell.length_c   1.000
_cell.angle_alpha   90.00
_cell.angle_beta   90.00
_cell.angle_gamma   90.00
#
_symmetry.space_group_name_H-M   'P 1'
#
loop_
_entity.id
_entity.type
_entity.pdbx_description
1 polymer ?
#
loop_
_entity_poly.entity_id
_entity_poly.type
_entity_poly.pdbx_seq_one_letter_code
_entity_poly.pdbx_strand_id
1 'polypeptide(L)' 'SVTSHPDEPSDLEELEQFARTFKQRRIKLGFTQGDVGLAMGKLYGNDFSQTTISRFEALNLSFKNMCKLKP' A
#
# COMPACT_ATOMS: atom_id res chain seq x y z
N SER A 1 -13.67 -34.00 7.26
CA SER A 1 -12.59 -33.22 6.64
C SER A 1 -13.16 -31.88 6.22
N VAL A 2 -12.91 -30.83 7.01
CA VAL A 2 -13.46 -29.50 6.75
C VAL A 2 -12.29 -28.65 6.24
N THR A 3 -12.22 -28.43 4.94
CA THR A 3 -11.30 -27.47 4.32
C THR A 3 -11.92 -26.08 4.43
N SER A 4 -11.74 -25.44 5.58
CA SER A 4 -11.92 -24.00 5.74
C SER A 4 -10.72 -23.32 5.08
N HIS A 5 -10.95 -22.52 4.04
CA HIS A 5 -9.93 -21.60 3.50
C HIS A 5 -9.91 -20.36 4.41
N PRO A 6 -8.86 -20.11 5.22
CA PRO A 6 -8.84 -19.03 6.20
C PRO A 6 -8.14 -17.74 5.72
N ASP A 7 -7.70 -17.64 4.47
CA ASP A 7 -6.67 -16.66 4.06
C ASP A 7 -7.12 -15.20 3.81
N GLU A 8 -8.41 -14.90 3.58
CA GLU A 8 -8.83 -13.53 3.26
C GLU A 8 -8.70 -12.47 4.39
N PRO A 9 -9.07 -12.75 5.67
CA PRO A 9 -8.94 -11.76 6.73
C PRO A 9 -7.47 -11.44 7.07
N SER A 10 -6.57 -12.40 6.92
CA SER A 10 -5.14 -12.22 7.18
C SER A 10 -4.49 -11.26 6.18
N ASP A 11 -4.85 -11.37 4.89
CA ASP A 11 -4.30 -10.48 3.86
C ASP A 11 -4.71 -9.00 4.05
N LEU A 12 -5.96 -8.75 4.48
CA LEU A 12 -6.43 -7.39 4.76
C LEU A 12 -5.71 -6.79 5.98
N GLU A 13 -5.49 -7.59 7.02
CA GLU A 13 -4.79 -7.15 8.23
C GLU A 13 -3.31 -6.85 7.95
N GLU A 14 -2.63 -7.71 7.19
CA GLU A 14 -1.26 -7.47 6.74
C GLU A 14 -1.16 -6.20 5.89
N LEU A 15 -2.13 -5.98 5.02
CA LEU A 15 -2.17 -4.81 4.15
C LEU A 15 -2.39 -3.52 4.96
N GLU A 16 -3.25 -3.56 5.97
CA GLU A 16 -3.43 -2.46 6.91
C GLU A 16 -2.13 -2.15 7.67
N GLN A 17 -1.46 -3.17 8.20
CA GLN A 17 -0.16 -3.01 8.86
C GLN A 17 0.90 -2.44 7.91
N PHE A 18 0.91 -2.91 6.67
CA PHE A 18 1.81 -2.41 5.64
C PHE A 18 1.55 -0.94 5.33
N ALA A 19 0.30 -0.53 5.08
CA ALA A 19 -0.06 0.87 4.81
C ALA A 19 0.31 1.79 5.98
N ARG A 20 0.06 1.34 7.23
CA ARG A 20 0.44 2.09 8.45
C ARG A 20 1.96 2.24 8.57
N THR A 21 2.70 1.16 8.39
CA THR A 21 4.17 1.14 8.48
C THR A 21 4.79 1.99 7.36
N PHE A 22 4.23 1.89 6.15
CA PHE A 22 4.64 2.66 4.99
C PHE A 22 4.50 4.16 5.24
N LYS A 23 3.32 4.60 5.73
CA LYS A 23 3.08 6.00 6.11
C LYS A 23 4.07 6.49 7.17
N GLN A 24 4.30 5.70 8.22
CA GLN A 24 5.24 6.06 9.28
C GLN A 24 6.67 6.21 8.74
N ARG A 25 7.15 5.26 7.92
CA ARG A 25 8.48 5.34 7.32
C ARG A 25 8.63 6.53 6.38
N ARG A 26 7.62 6.79 5.54
CA ARG A 26 7.60 7.94 4.64
C ARG A 26 7.78 9.25 5.41
N ILE A 27 6.98 9.45 6.47
CA ILE A 27 7.05 10.66 7.31
C ILE A 27 8.39 10.73 8.05
N LYS A 28 8.86 9.61 8.62
CA LYS A 28 10.13 9.53 9.35
C LYS A 28 11.35 9.88 8.49
N LEU A 29 11.32 9.51 7.22
CA LEU A 29 12.36 9.83 6.25
C LEU A 29 12.19 11.22 5.60
N GLY A 30 11.10 11.94 5.94
CA GLY A 30 10.83 13.28 5.41
C GLY A 30 10.33 13.31 3.97
N PHE A 31 9.84 12.19 3.43
CA PHE A 31 9.32 12.13 2.07
C PHE A 31 7.88 12.63 1.97
N THR A 32 7.58 13.41 0.93
CA THR A 32 6.20 13.73 0.58
C THR A 32 5.55 12.54 -0.13
N GLN A 33 4.21 12.55 -0.20
CA GLN A 33 3.47 11.55 -0.96
C GLN A 33 3.79 11.63 -2.47
N GLY A 34 4.11 12.82 -3.00
CA GLY A 34 4.55 12.99 -4.39
C GLY A 34 5.94 12.40 -4.63
N ASP A 35 6.89 12.62 -3.71
CA ASP A 35 8.25 12.05 -3.82
C ASP A 35 8.22 10.53 -3.86
N VAL A 36 7.40 9.93 -3.00
CA VAL A 36 7.17 8.48 -3.01
C VAL A 36 6.54 8.03 -4.32
N GLY A 37 5.54 8.76 -4.82
CA GLY A 37 4.89 8.43 -6.08
C GLY A 37 5.85 8.40 -7.27
N LEU A 38 6.75 9.39 -7.34
CA LEU A 38 7.81 9.47 -8.35
C LEU A 38 8.86 8.37 -8.17
N ALA A 39 9.30 8.10 -6.94
CA ALA A 39 10.29 7.05 -6.65
C ALA A 39 9.74 5.66 -7.01
N MET A 40 8.48 5.38 -6.66
CA MET A 40 7.79 4.16 -7.04
C MET A 40 7.62 4.05 -8.55
N GLY A 41 7.37 5.16 -9.25
CA GLY A 41 7.36 5.20 -10.72
C GLY A 41 8.67 4.76 -11.35
N LYS A 42 9.80 5.18 -10.79
CA LYS A 42 11.14 4.74 -11.24
C LYS A 42 11.41 3.26 -10.97
N LEU A 43 10.87 2.70 -9.89
CA LEU A 43 11.08 1.30 -9.50
C LEU A 43 10.18 0.33 -10.27
N TYR A 44 8.91 0.69 -10.48
CA TYR A 44 7.87 -0.19 -11.03
C TYR A 44 7.36 0.23 -12.41
N GLY A 45 7.92 1.28 -13.00
CA GLY A 45 7.57 1.76 -14.34
C GLY A 45 6.20 2.42 -14.45
N ASN A 46 5.56 2.75 -13.32
CA ASN A 46 4.25 3.40 -13.28
C ASN A 46 4.25 4.53 -12.25
N ASP A 47 4.20 5.77 -12.72
CA ASP A 47 4.13 6.94 -11.84
C ASP A 47 2.85 6.91 -11.02
N PHE A 48 3.00 6.97 -9.70
CA PHE A 48 1.86 7.13 -8.81
C PHE A 48 1.68 8.60 -8.44
N SER A 49 0.44 9.07 -8.49
CA SER A 49 0.11 10.44 -8.07
C SER A 49 0.14 10.56 -6.53
N GLN A 50 0.30 11.79 -6.02
CA GLN A 50 0.13 12.10 -4.60
C GLN A 50 -1.23 11.58 -4.09
N THR A 51 -2.30 11.75 -4.87
CA THR A 51 -3.64 11.24 -4.55
C THR A 51 -3.66 9.73 -4.40
N THR A 52 -2.91 9.00 -5.25
CA THR A 52 -2.82 7.54 -5.16
C THR A 52 -2.17 7.11 -3.85
N ILE A 53 -1.03 7.71 -3.50
CA ILE A 53 -0.34 7.41 -2.23
C ILE A 53 -1.23 7.78 -1.04
N SER A 54 -1.94 8.91 -1.11
CA SER A 54 -2.89 9.31 -0.05
C SER A 54 -4.04 8.33 0.12
N ARG A 55 -4.60 7.77 -0.96
CA ARG A 55 -5.67 6.76 -0.89
C ARG A 55 -5.17 5.43 -0.36
N PHE A 56 -3.96 5.04 -0.74
CA PHE A 56 -3.29 3.86 -0.22
C PHE A 56 -3.08 3.94 1.30
N GLU A 57 -2.53 5.06 1.80
CA GLU A 57 -2.33 5.28 3.23
C GLU A 57 -3.63 5.35 4.04
N ALA A 58 -4.73 5.71 3.40
CA ALA A 58 -6.06 5.79 4.00
C ALA A 58 -6.85 4.46 3.91
N LEU A 59 -6.26 3.39 3.36
CA LEU A 59 -6.95 2.13 3.06
C LEU A 59 -8.19 2.32 2.16
N ASN A 60 -8.22 3.41 1.39
CA ASN A 60 -9.36 3.84 0.60
C ASN A 60 -9.19 3.44 -0.88
N LEU A 61 -8.77 2.21 -1.12
CA LEU A 61 -8.72 1.54 -2.43
C LEU A 61 -9.28 0.13 -2.27
N SER A 62 -9.80 -0.43 -3.36
CA SER A 62 -10.19 -1.84 -3.37
C SER A 62 -8.98 -2.75 -3.10
N PHE A 63 -9.23 -3.89 -2.45
CA PHE A 63 -8.22 -4.90 -2.12
C PHE A 63 -7.32 -5.26 -3.32
N LYS A 64 -7.92 -5.45 -4.50
CA LYS A 64 -7.20 -5.73 -5.76
C LYS A 64 -6.21 -4.65 -6.18
N ASN A 65 -6.47 -3.38 -5.87
CA ASN A 65 -5.57 -2.26 -6.15
C ASN A 65 -4.50 -2.10 -5.06
N MET A 66 -4.84 -2.44 -3.83
CA MET A 66 -3.90 -2.45 -2.72
C MET A 66 -2.83 -3.54 -2.87
N CYS A 67 -3.22 -4.73 -3.32
CA CYS A 67 -2.27 -5.82 -3.61
C CYS A 67 -1.27 -5.46 -4.72
N LYS A 68 -1.61 -4.55 -5.65
CA LYS A 68 -0.65 -4.06 -6.68
C LYS A 68 0.40 -3.10 -6.12
N LEU A 69 0.18 -2.58 -4.92
CA LEU A 69 1.07 -1.65 -4.23
C LEU A 69 1.93 -2.35 -3.17
N LYS A 70 1.55 -3.58 -2.78
CA LYS A 70 2.38 -4.49 -1.98
C LYS A 70 3.39 -5.17 -2.95
N PRO A 71 4.70 -4.96 -2.78
CA PRO A 71 5.72 -5.60 -3.62
C PRO A 71 5.80 -7.11 -3.41
#